data_AF-A0A4W5RE84-F1
#
_entry.id   AF-A0A4W5RE84-F1
#
_cell.length_a   1.000
_cell.length_b   1.000
_cell.length_c   1.000
_cell.angle_alpha   90.00
_cell.angle_beta   90.00
_cell.angle_gamma   90.00
#
_symmetry.space_group_name_H-M   'P 1'
#
loop_
_entity.id
_entity.type
_entity.pdbx_description
1 polymer ?
#
loop_
_entity_poly.entity_id
_entity_poly.type
_entity_poly.pdbx_seq_one_letter_code
_entity_poly.pdbx_strand_id
1 'polypeptide(L)'
;MKGGDIQQCHPYPTSVHPLPSPESSLPGVNGSSPGARWLCVLKGLKLYTSYKLNITGVNHMGSASHLQAFTVEDIVKPDPPVNVTVQVVPGKLRLLVKWAPPPSWSDRTLFPLKYQVRYHWDNKGTPHEITLDPFEDTKKVLPGLSPGRTYLVQVCSMELMGLGQSSDWSLPITVTMPAH
;
A
#
# COMPACT_ATOMS: atom_id res chain seq x y z
N MET A 1 -32.85 -21.70 -8.30
CA MET A 1 -31.71 -20.84 -7.90
C MET A 1 -30.95 -21.61 -6.83
N LYS A 2 -29.74 -22.10 -7.13
CA LYS A 2 -28.95 -22.81 -6.11
C LYS A 2 -28.53 -21.78 -5.06
N GLY A 3 -28.85 -22.05 -3.79
CA GLY A 3 -28.38 -21.23 -2.67
C GLY A 3 -26.86 -21.12 -2.72
N GLY A 4 -26.35 -19.90 -2.61
CA GLY A 4 -24.90 -19.66 -2.56
C GLY A 4 -24.31 -20.35 -1.32
N ASP A 5 -23.09 -20.84 -1.46
CA ASP A 5 -22.33 -21.44 -0.36
C ASP A 5 -22.04 -20.38 0.71
N ILE A 6 -22.33 -20.68 1.98
CA ILE A 6 -22.11 -19.76 3.10
C ILE A 6 -20.73 -20.03 3.66
N GLN A 7 -19.82 -19.07 3.55
CA GLN A 7 -18.54 -19.11 4.22
C GLN A 7 -18.58 -18.36 5.55
N GLN A 8 -17.97 -18.94 6.57
CA GLN A 8 -17.83 -18.33 7.89
C GLN A 8 -16.37 -18.33 8.34
N CYS A 9 -15.95 -17.21 8.90
CA CYS A 9 -14.65 -17.05 9.55
C CYS A 9 -14.87 -16.76 11.04
N HIS A 10 -13.87 -17.07 11.86
CA HIS A 10 -13.85 -16.69 13.27
C HIS A 10 -12.91 -15.50 13.44
N PRO A 11 -13.42 -14.30 13.79
CA PRO A 11 -12.58 -13.12 13.97
C PRO A 11 -11.61 -13.32 15.14
N TYR A 12 -10.36 -12.88 14.98
CA TYR A 12 -9.36 -12.88 16.05
C TYR A 12 -8.73 -11.49 16.23
N PRO A 13 -8.31 -11.10 17.45
CA PRO A 13 -7.71 -9.80 17.69
C PRO A 13 -6.34 -9.69 17.01
N THR A 14 -6.08 -8.56 16.34
CA THR A 14 -4.74 -8.23 15.87
C THR A 14 -3.95 -7.68 17.05
N SER A 15 -2.89 -8.36 17.49
CA SER A 15 -2.04 -7.85 18.57
C SER A 15 -1.40 -6.53 18.15
N VAL A 16 -1.77 -5.42 18.81
CA VAL A 16 -0.94 -4.22 18.79
C VAL A 16 0.15 -4.50 19.82
N HIS A 17 1.35 -4.88 19.38
CA HIS A 17 2.51 -4.89 20.27
C HIS A 17 3.04 -3.45 20.34
N PRO A 18 2.97 -2.74 21.48
CA PRO A 18 3.71 -1.51 21.63
C PRO A 18 5.19 -1.87 21.86
N LEU A 19 6.10 -1.21 21.14
CA LEU A 19 7.50 -1.15 21.54
C LEU A 19 7.59 -0.50 22.93
N PRO A 20 8.41 -1.01 23.86
CA PRO A 20 8.57 -0.36 25.16
C PRO A 20 9.40 0.93 24.97
N SER A 21 8.75 2.08 25.07
CA SER A 21 9.43 3.35 25.32
C SER A 21 9.71 3.46 26.83
N PRO A 22 10.91 3.89 27.26
CA PRO A 22 11.23 4.07 28.67
C PRO A 22 10.42 5.23 29.25
N GLU A 23 9.97 5.07 30.50
CA GLU A 23 9.19 6.05 31.25
C GLU A 23 9.87 7.43 31.32
N SER A 24 9.11 8.47 30.99
CA SER A 24 9.33 9.80 31.58
C SER A 24 7.98 10.44 31.89
N SER A 25 7.80 10.70 33.19
CA SER A 25 6.68 11.30 33.91
C SER A 25 6.12 12.60 33.33
N LEU A 26 4.83 12.63 32.98
CA LEU A 26 3.91 13.78 33.06
C LEU A 26 2.44 13.29 33.02
N PRO A 27 1.47 13.96 33.70
CA PRO A 27 0.08 13.49 33.77
C PRO A 27 -0.80 14.10 32.66
N GLY A 28 -1.69 13.27 32.11
CA GLY A 28 -2.96 13.70 31.51
C GLY A 28 -3.01 13.86 30.00
N VAL A 29 -3.37 12.77 29.30
CA VAL A 29 -4.35 12.79 28.21
C VAL A 29 -5.15 11.49 28.32
N ASN A 30 -6.47 11.59 28.45
CA ASN A 30 -7.38 10.46 28.23
C ASN A 30 -7.26 10.04 26.76
N GLY A 31 -6.26 9.22 26.45
CA GLY A 31 -6.15 8.53 25.20
C GLY A 31 -7.20 7.43 25.20
N SER A 32 -8.23 7.58 24.38
CA SER A 32 -9.01 6.45 23.89
C SER A 32 -8.01 5.45 23.33
N SER A 33 -7.83 4.32 24.03
CA SER A 33 -7.01 3.21 23.57
C SER A 33 -7.40 2.91 22.11
N PRO A 34 -6.44 2.76 21.18
CA PRO A 34 -6.77 2.32 19.83
C PRO A 34 -7.55 1.02 19.95
N GLY A 35 -8.84 1.05 19.57
CA GLY A 35 -9.73 -0.08 19.77
C GLY A 35 -9.13 -1.35 19.16
N ALA A 36 -9.28 -2.47 19.85
CA ALA A 36 -8.84 -3.76 19.34
C ALA A 36 -9.44 -4.00 17.95
N ARG A 37 -8.57 -4.16 16.94
CA ARG A 37 -8.98 -4.54 15.58
C ARG A 37 -9.16 -6.05 15.53
N TRP A 38 -10.23 -6.50 14.87
CA TRP A 38 -10.53 -7.91 14.66
C TRP A 38 -10.27 -8.26 13.19
N LEU A 39 -9.68 -9.43 12.95
CA LEU A 39 -9.35 -9.91 11.60
C LEU A 39 -10.09 -11.22 11.30
N CYS A 40 -10.71 -11.26 10.12
CA CYS A 40 -11.35 -12.43 9.54
C CYS A 40 -10.81 -12.59 8.11
N VAL A 41 -10.50 -13.84 7.71
CA VAL A 41 -9.99 -14.15 6.38
C VAL A 41 -10.95 -15.13 5.69
N LEU A 42 -11.58 -14.67 4.61
CA LEU A 42 -12.35 -15.50 3.69
C LEU A 42 -11.42 -15.98 2.56
N LYS A 43 -11.56 -17.23 2.13
CA LYS A 43 -10.68 -17.86 1.13
C LYS A 43 -11.48 -18.43 -0.03
N GLY A 44 -10.84 -18.57 -1.19
CA GLY A 44 -11.48 -19.20 -2.36
C GLY A 44 -12.66 -18.40 -2.91
N LEU A 45 -12.63 -17.07 -2.75
CA LEU A 45 -13.58 -16.19 -3.43
C LEU A 45 -13.33 -16.25 -4.94
N LYS A 46 -14.40 -16.16 -5.71
CA LYS A 46 -14.40 -16.23 -7.17
C LYS A 46 -14.51 -14.82 -7.72
N LEU A 47 -13.76 -14.56 -8.78
CA LEU A 47 -13.89 -13.33 -9.56
C LEU A 47 -15.29 -13.21 -10.17
N TYR A 48 -15.70 -11.98 -10.41
CA TYR A 48 -16.98 -11.58 -11.01
C TYR A 48 -18.21 -12.09 -10.24
N THR A 49 -18.02 -12.43 -8.97
CA THR A 49 -19.08 -12.93 -8.09
C THR A 49 -19.39 -11.88 -7.03
N SER A 50 -20.67 -11.50 -6.93
CA SER A 50 -21.13 -10.59 -5.89
C SER A 50 -21.32 -11.34 -4.58
N TYR A 51 -20.59 -10.91 -3.54
CA TYR A 51 -20.67 -11.42 -2.19
C TYR A 51 -21.45 -10.45 -1.29
N LYS A 52 -22.10 -11.01 -0.27
CA LYS A 52 -22.71 -10.25 0.83
C LYS A 52 -22.08 -10.71 2.14
N LEU A 53 -21.26 -9.86 2.73
CA LEU A 53 -20.65 -10.07 4.03
C LEU A 53 -21.60 -9.61 5.13
N ASN A 54 -21.98 -10.51 6.04
CA ASN A 54 -22.72 -10.17 7.25
C ASN A 54 -21.76 -10.16 8.45
N ILE A 55 -21.60 -9.01 9.09
CA ILE A 55 -20.77 -8.85 10.28
C ILE A 55 -21.70 -8.61 11.46
N THR A 56 -21.70 -9.51 12.44
CA THR A 56 -22.52 -9.40 13.65
C THR A 56 -21.62 -9.21 14.87
N GLY A 57 -21.77 -8.06 15.53
CA GLY A 57 -21.20 -7.82 16.85
C GLY A 57 -22.18 -8.25 17.92
N VAL A 58 -21.70 -9.01 18.92
CA VAL A 58 -22.51 -9.51 20.03
C VAL A 58 -21.89 -9.10 21.36
N ASN A 59 -22.69 -8.55 22.26
CA ASN A 59 -22.31 -8.26 23.63
C ASN A 59 -23.42 -8.71 24.60
N HIS A 60 -23.23 -8.48 25.91
CA HIS A 60 -24.18 -8.87 26.93
C HIS A 60 -25.54 -8.13 26.85
N MET A 61 -25.59 -6.99 26.14
CA MET A 61 -26.81 -6.19 25.96
C MET A 61 -27.57 -6.53 24.66
N GLY A 62 -26.96 -7.27 23.74
CA GLY A 62 -27.58 -7.68 22.49
C GLY A 62 -26.60 -7.85 21.34
N SER A 63 -27.15 -7.86 20.13
CA SER A 63 -26.38 -8.02 18.89
C SER A 63 -26.78 -6.99 17.85
N ALA A 64 -25.80 -6.50 17.09
CA ALA A 64 -26.01 -5.65 15.93
C ALA A 64 -25.30 -6.24 14.71
N SER A 65 -25.95 -6.17 13.55
CA SER A 65 -25.43 -6.72 12.29
C SER A 65 -25.28 -5.64 11.23
N HIS A 66 -24.23 -5.76 10.43
CA HIS A 66 -23.98 -4.93 9.26
C HIS A 66 -23.76 -5.80 8.02
N LEU A 67 -24.50 -5.50 6.96
CA LEU A 67 -24.40 -6.19 5.68
C LEU A 67 -23.66 -5.32 4.67
N GLN A 68 -22.56 -5.84 4.11
CA GLN A 68 -21.77 -5.18 3.07
C GLN A 68 -21.73 -6.06 1.83
N ALA A 69 -22.14 -5.52 0.68
CA ALA A 69 -21.94 -6.20 -0.60
C ALA A 69 -20.57 -5.81 -1.20
N PHE A 70 -19.89 -6.75 -1.86
CA PHE A 70 -18.63 -6.49 -2.53
C PHE A 70 -18.38 -7.49 -3.67
N THR A 71 -17.50 -7.13 -4.60
CA THR A 71 -16.84 -8.05 -5.52
C THR A 71 -15.35 -8.07 -5.22
N VAL A 72 -14.62 -9.11 -5.67
CA VAL A 72 -13.18 -9.23 -5.40
C VAL A 72 -12.39 -8.12 -6.10
N GLU A 73 -12.87 -7.69 -7.26
CA GLU A 73 -12.31 -6.64 -8.11
C GLU A 73 -12.35 -5.27 -7.43
N ASP A 74 -13.43 -4.98 -6.69
CA ASP A 74 -13.61 -3.68 -6.01
C ASP A 74 -12.67 -3.49 -4.80
N ILE A 75 -12.20 -4.60 -4.23
CA ILE A 75 -11.42 -4.60 -2.97
C ILE A 75 -9.96 -4.96 -3.19
N VAL A 76 -9.54 -5.19 -4.44
CA VAL A 76 -8.19 -5.64 -4.72
C VAL A 76 -7.19 -4.56 -4.34
N LYS A 77 -6.16 -4.92 -3.56
CA LYS A 77 -5.08 -4.02 -3.15
C LYS A 77 -3.77 -4.80 -3.18
N PRO A 78 -2.88 -4.56 -4.16
CA PRO A 78 -1.57 -5.20 -4.18
C PRO A 78 -0.69 -4.76 -3.02
N ASP A 79 0.36 -5.53 -2.73
CA ASP A 79 1.46 -5.07 -1.87
C ASP A 79 2.39 -4.09 -2.63
N PRO A 80 3.17 -3.25 -1.92
CA PRO A 80 4.13 -2.36 -2.55
C PRO A 80 5.20 -3.13 -3.37
N PRO A 81 5.74 -2.54 -4.46
CA PRO A 81 6.90 -3.07 -5.15
C PRO A 81 8.09 -3.31 -4.22
N VAL A 82 8.86 -4.34 -4.51
CA VAL A 82 10.04 -4.73 -3.72
C VAL A 82 11.33 -4.49 -4.50
N ASN A 83 12.48 -4.55 -3.82
CA ASN A 83 13.79 -4.37 -4.44
C ASN A 83 13.91 -3.06 -5.24
N VAL A 84 13.34 -1.97 -4.72
CA VAL A 84 13.44 -0.64 -5.33
C VAL A 84 14.90 -0.19 -5.24
N THR A 85 15.49 0.10 -6.39
CA THR A 85 16.86 0.60 -6.52
C THR A 85 16.86 1.87 -7.35
N VAL A 86 17.73 2.80 -6.96
CA VAL A 86 17.87 4.11 -7.61
C VAL A 86 19.34 4.33 -7.90
N GLN A 87 19.67 4.61 -9.16
CA GLN A 87 21.04 4.81 -9.61
C GLN A 87 21.16 6.10 -10.41
N VAL A 88 22.17 6.91 -10.12
CA VAL A 88 22.53 8.05 -10.95
C VAL A 88 23.09 7.55 -12.27
N VAL A 89 22.56 8.05 -13.38
CA VAL A 89 23.08 7.72 -14.71
C VAL A 89 24.38 8.49 -14.94
N PRO A 90 25.53 7.81 -15.17
CA PRO A 90 26.82 8.48 -15.33
C PRO A 90 26.80 9.55 -16.42
N GLY A 91 27.38 10.72 -16.12
CA GLY A 91 27.46 11.85 -17.04
C GLY A 91 26.12 12.51 -17.39
N LYS A 92 25.02 12.16 -16.71
CA LYS A 92 23.69 12.72 -16.96
C LYS A 92 23.00 13.11 -15.66
N LEU A 93 22.24 14.19 -15.68
CA LEU A 93 21.36 14.59 -14.58
C LEU A 93 20.05 13.80 -14.58
N ARG A 94 20.17 12.47 -14.48
CA ARG A 94 19.05 11.51 -14.55
C ARG A 94 19.21 10.40 -13.52
N LEU A 95 18.09 9.91 -13.02
CA LEU A 95 18.04 8.71 -12.16
C LEU A 95 17.39 7.56 -12.92
N LEU A 96 18.00 6.37 -12.84
CA LEU A 96 17.39 5.11 -13.23
C LEU A 96 16.81 4.44 -11.99
N VAL A 97 15.49 4.32 -11.95
CA VAL A 97 14.75 3.64 -10.89
C VAL A 97 14.34 2.27 -11.43
N LYS A 98 14.58 1.21 -10.65
CA LYS A 98 14.16 -0.17 -10.96
C LYS A 98 13.53 -0.81 -9.75
N TRP A 99 12.59 -1.72 -9.97
CA TRP A 99 11.94 -2.49 -8.91
C TRP A 99 11.56 -3.88 -9.41
N ALA A 100 11.13 -4.72 -8.48
CA ALA A 100 10.45 -5.97 -8.77
C ALA A 100 8.97 -5.88 -8.33
N PRO A 101 8.06 -6.59 -9.01
CA PRO A 101 6.68 -6.68 -8.57
C PRO A 101 6.55 -7.32 -7.18
N PRO A 102 5.47 -7.05 -6.43
CA PRO A 102 5.22 -7.71 -5.16
C PRO A 102 5.18 -9.25 -5.32
N PRO A 103 5.92 -10.03 -4.50
CA PRO A 103 5.92 -11.49 -4.58
C PRO A 103 4.58 -12.14 -4.25
N SER A 104 3.75 -11.47 -3.45
CA SER A 104 2.39 -11.88 -3.11
C SER A 104 1.43 -11.84 -4.30
N TRP A 105 1.79 -11.14 -5.37
CA TRP A 105 1.01 -11.07 -6.60
C TRP A 105 1.55 -12.05 -7.64
N SER A 106 1.10 -13.30 -7.56
CA SER A 106 1.63 -14.42 -8.35
C SER A 106 1.13 -14.46 -9.79
N ASP A 107 -0.18 -14.24 -10.01
CA ASP A 107 -0.84 -14.45 -11.31
C ASP A 107 -0.77 -13.22 -12.23
N ARG A 108 0.44 -12.66 -12.39
CA ARG A 108 0.70 -11.46 -13.20
C ARG A 108 0.39 -11.60 -14.70
N THR A 109 0.26 -12.83 -15.19
CA THR A 109 -0.13 -13.10 -16.58
C THR A 109 -1.61 -12.84 -16.82
N LEU A 110 -2.45 -13.08 -15.80
CA LEU A 110 -3.90 -12.86 -15.83
C LEU A 110 -4.25 -11.48 -15.27
N PHE A 111 -3.52 -11.04 -14.24
CA PHE A 111 -3.72 -9.76 -13.55
C PHE A 111 -2.43 -8.94 -13.62
N PRO A 112 -2.09 -8.38 -14.79
CA PRO A 112 -0.93 -7.51 -14.92
C PRO A 112 -1.04 -6.29 -14.00
N LEU A 113 0.12 -5.79 -13.60
CA LEU A 113 0.23 -4.59 -12.76
C LEU A 113 0.74 -3.43 -13.59
N LYS A 114 0.30 -2.22 -13.23
CA LYS A 114 0.98 -0.98 -13.57
C LYS A 114 1.55 -0.34 -12.30
N TYR A 115 2.49 0.56 -12.49
CA TYR A 115 3.27 1.18 -11.43
C TYR A 115 3.22 2.69 -11.56
N GLN A 116 3.28 3.35 -10.42
CA GLN A 116 3.42 4.80 -10.36
C GLN A 116 4.66 5.14 -9.56
N VAL A 117 5.41 6.13 -10.04
CA VAL A 117 6.62 6.62 -9.37
C VAL A 117 6.33 8.02 -8.88
N ARG A 118 6.66 8.27 -7.61
CA ARG A 118 6.73 9.62 -7.05
C ARG A 118 8.14 9.92 -6.58
N TYR A 119 8.52 11.18 -6.66
CA TYR A 119 9.74 11.66 -6.06
C TYR A 119 9.55 13.05 -5.49
N HIS A 120 10.18 13.29 -4.34
CA HIS A 120 10.12 14.56 -3.66
C HIS A 120 11.50 15.06 -3.28
N TRP A 121 11.61 16.37 -3.11
CA TRP A 121 12.82 17.04 -2.66
C TRP A 121 12.46 18.29 -1.86
N ASP A 122 13.39 18.72 -1.02
CA ASP A 122 13.30 20.02 -0.36
C ASP A 122 14.11 21.07 -1.13
N ASN A 123 13.57 22.28 -1.21
CA ASN A 123 14.28 23.44 -1.72
C ASN A 123 14.16 24.61 -0.75
N LYS A 124 15.16 24.75 0.13
CA LYS A 124 15.24 25.83 1.13
C LYS A 124 14.02 25.84 2.08
N GLY A 125 13.58 24.67 2.52
CA GLY A 125 12.42 24.49 3.39
C GLY A 125 11.08 24.38 2.67
N THR A 126 11.07 24.50 1.33
CA THR A 126 9.88 24.27 0.51
C THR A 126 9.89 22.83 -0.03
N PRO A 127 8.96 21.96 0.41
CA PRO A 127 8.84 20.61 -0.13
C PRO A 127 8.20 20.66 -1.52
N HIS A 128 8.75 19.86 -2.42
CA HIS A 128 8.22 19.64 -3.76
C HIS A 128 8.03 18.15 -4.01
N GLU A 129 6.94 17.80 -4.70
CA GLU A 129 6.64 16.42 -5.08
C GLU A 129 6.22 16.39 -6.55
N ILE A 130 6.68 15.36 -7.26
CA ILE A 130 6.20 15.01 -8.60
C ILE A 130 5.79 13.55 -8.57
N THR A 131 4.56 13.29 -9.03
CA THR A 131 4.05 11.95 -9.27
C THR A 131 3.84 11.78 -10.76
N LEU A 132 4.41 10.72 -11.33
CA LEU A 132 4.29 10.41 -12.76
C LEU A 132 2.97 9.69 -13.04
N ASP A 133 2.51 9.73 -14.27
CA ASP A 133 1.40 8.88 -14.71
C ASP A 133 1.78 7.39 -14.59
N PRO A 134 0.81 6.50 -14.32
CA PRO A 134 1.07 5.07 -14.23
C PRO A 134 1.58 4.46 -15.55
N PHE A 135 2.44 3.44 -15.45
CA PHE A 135 3.00 2.70 -16.59
C PHE A 135 3.35 1.26 -16.21
N GLU A 136 3.51 0.39 -17.20
CA GLU A 136 3.63 -1.08 -16.99
C GLU A 136 5.06 -1.58 -16.73
N ASP A 137 6.07 -0.83 -17.20
CA ASP A 137 7.47 -1.21 -17.03
C ASP A 137 7.89 -1.27 -15.55
N THR A 138 8.87 -2.12 -15.24
CA THR A 138 9.49 -2.22 -13.90
C THR A 138 10.73 -1.32 -13.74
N LYS A 139 10.88 -0.35 -14.63
CA LYS A 139 11.97 0.62 -14.62
C LYS A 139 11.51 1.97 -15.16
N LYS A 140 12.09 3.05 -14.65
CA LYS A 140 11.83 4.41 -15.14
C LYS A 140 13.10 5.25 -15.08
N VAL A 141 13.31 6.07 -16.10
CA VAL A 141 14.32 7.12 -16.09
C VAL A 141 13.64 8.43 -15.72
N LEU A 142 14.11 9.06 -14.64
CA LEU A 142 13.66 10.38 -14.21
C LEU A 142 14.61 11.44 -14.80
N PRO A 143 14.14 12.29 -15.74
CA PRO A 143 14.96 13.34 -16.34
C PRO A 143 14.91 14.66 -15.54
N GLY A 144 15.81 15.59 -15.86
CA GLY A 144 15.68 16.99 -15.46
C GLY A 144 15.96 17.27 -13.98
N LEU A 145 16.84 16.49 -13.36
CA LEU A 145 17.16 16.63 -11.93
C LEU A 145 18.23 17.69 -11.69
N SER A 146 18.22 18.32 -10.52
CA SER A 146 19.17 19.38 -10.16
C SER A 146 20.46 18.79 -9.58
N PRO A 147 21.65 19.28 -9.98
CA PRO A 147 22.94 18.88 -9.38
C PRO A 147 22.97 19.14 -7.87
N GLY A 148 23.67 18.29 -7.13
CA GLY A 148 23.85 18.41 -5.67
C GLY A 148 22.56 18.24 -4.84
N ARG A 149 21.41 17.98 -5.48
CA ARG A 149 20.12 17.88 -4.80
C ARG A 149 19.82 16.44 -4.38
N THR A 150 19.23 16.32 -3.19
CA THR A 150 18.73 15.06 -2.66
C THR A 150 17.27 14.85 -3.01
N TYR A 151 16.95 13.67 -3.53
CA TYR A 151 15.63 13.22 -3.89
C TYR A 151 15.26 11.98 -3.09
N LEU A 152 13.99 11.87 -2.72
CA LEU A 152 13.39 10.70 -2.12
C LEU A 152 12.42 10.10 -3.13
N VAL A 153 12.66 8.85 -3.53
CA VAL A 153 11.92 8.17 -4.60
C VAL A 153 11.12 7.01 -4.02
N GLN A 154 9.86 6.87 -4.45
CA GLN A 154 8.98 5.77 -4.06
C GLN A 154 8.20 5.26 -5.27
N VAL A 155 7.80 3.99 -5.20
CA VAL A 155 7.00 3.32 -6.23
C VAL A 155 5.81 2.63 -5.57
N CYS A 156 4.63 2.71 -6.17
CA CYS A 156 3.48 1.90 -5.79
C CYS A 156 3.05 1.03 -6.98
N SER A 157 2.29 -0.03 -6.71
CA SER A 157 1.69 -0.88 -7.72
C SER A 157 0.17 -0.83 -7.66
N MET A 158 -0.47 -1.08 -8.79
CA MET A 158 -1.92 -1.15 -8.93
C MET A 158 -2.26 -2.13 -10.04
N GLU A 159 -3.47 -2.68 -10.00
CA GLU A 159 -3.98 -3.52 -11.09
C GLU A 159 -4.05 -2.70 -12.40
N LEU A 160 -3.74 -3.32 -13.54
CA LEU A 160 -3.61 -2.65 -14.84
C LEU A 160 -4.87 -1.88 -15.25
N MET A 161 -6.03 -2.49 -15.12
CA MET A 161 -7.33 -1.87 -15.45
C MET A 161 -7.73 -0.79 -14.42
N GLY A 162 -6.99 -0.66 -13.31
CA GLY A 162 -7.28 0.30 -12.25
C GLY A 162 -8.41 -0.16 -11.33
N LEU A 163 -8.65 -1.47 -11.26
CA LEU A 163 -9.60 -2.06 -10.32
C LEU A 163 -9.06 -1.97 -8.89
N GLY A 164 -9.97 -1.78 -7.94
CA GLY A 164 -9.66 -1.68 -6.52
C GLY A 164 -8.79 -0.47 -6.15
N GLN A 165 -7.72 -0.70 -5.40
CA GLN A 165 -6.88 0.32 -4.79
C GLN A 165 -5.42 0.14 -5.18
N SER A 166 -4.68 1.26 -5.21
CA SER A 166 -3.22 1.22 -5.26
C SER A 166 -2.66 0.64 -3.97
N SER A 167 -1.50 -0.03 -4.08
CA SER A 167 -0.71 -0.41 -2.93
C SER A 167 -0.30 0.81 -2.11
N ASP A 168 0.16 0.57 -0.89
CA ASP A 168 0.95 1.59 -0.21
C ASP A 168 2.23 1.89 -1.02
N TRP A 169 2.83 3.05 -0.79
CA TRP A 169 4.10 3.38 -1.41
C TRP A 169 5.22 2.50 -0.84
N SER A 170 6.20 2.13 -1.66
CA SER A 170 7.42 1.46 -1.20
C SER A 170 8.12 2.30 -0.13
N LEU A 171 9.06 1.68 0.60
CA LEU A 171 9.99 2.45 1.43
C LEU A 171 10.70 3.52 0.57
N PRO A 172 10.91 4.73 1.12
CA PRO A 172 11.58 5.80 0.38
C PRO A 172 13.06 5.48 0.18
N ILE A 173 13.54 5.67 -1.04
CA ILE A 173 14.96 5.58 -1.37
C ILE A 173 15.52 6.98 -1.57
N THR A 174 16.47 7.35 -0.73
CA THR A 174 17.18 8.62 -0.80
C THR A 174 18.34 8.53 -1.78
N VAL A 175 18.47 9.50 -2.67
CA VAL A 175 19.60 9.63 -3.59
C VAL A 175 19.99 11.09 -3.76
N THR A 176 21.29 11.38 -3.78
CA THR A 176 21.82 12.72 -4.02
C THR A 176 22.48 12.77 -5.38
N MET A 177 22.07 13.73 -6.21
CA MET A 177 22.70 13.97 -7.50
C MET A 177 24.13 14.50 -7.28
N PRO A 178 25.12 14.08 -8.10
CA PRO A 178 26.47 14.64 -8.05
C PRO A 178 26.42 16.17 -8.14
N ALA A 179 27.23 16.83 -7.31
CA ALA A 179 27.52 18.25 -7.47
C ALA A 179 28.52 18.44 -8.62
N HIS A 180 28.53 19.64 -9.19
CA HIS A 180 29.59 20.06 -10.11
C HIS A 180 30.90 20.33 -9.37
#